data_AF-A0A662TSY9-F1
#
_entry.id   AF-A0A662TSY9-F1
#
_cell.length_a   1.000
_cell.length_b   1.000
_cell.length_c   1.000
_cell.angle_alpha   90.00
_cell.angle_beta   90.00
_cell.angle_gamma   90.00
#
_symmetry.space_group_name_H-M   'P 1'
#
loop_
_entity.id
_entity.type
_entity.pdbx_description
1 polymer ?
#
loop_
_entity_poly.entity_id
_entity_poly.type
_entity_poly.pdbx_seq_one_letter_code
_entity_poly.pdbx_strand_id
1 'polypeptide(L)'
;MKDNDLDITTYGTTHIESFLANYEMLVKDLPDLAAEWPRLNEQERNHHLAVFIQVWGARYVLGKLFKARKLTATQEKRLEELDRLLLENSSLMRKCYGLELKDIVKIFIWGTPLSKSKEEIRMEITPASLTEVAMALVAVRSSG
;
A
#
# COMPACT_ATOMS: atom_id res chain seq x y z
N MET A 1 -2.05 -15.88 -0.88
CA MET A 1 -2.38 -15.96 0.55
C MET A 1 -3.79 -16.50 0.63
N LYS A 2 -4.01 -17.73 1.12
CA LYS A 2 -5.36 -18.17 1.48
C LYS A 2 -5.88 -17.14 2.51
N ASP A 3 -7.16 -16.76 2.45
CA ASP A 3 -7.79 -15.98 3.53
C ASP A 3 -7.69 -16.86 4.79
N ASN A 4 -6.57 -16.75 5.52
CA ASN A 4 -6.55 -17.10 6.93
C ASN A 4 -7.60 -16.19 7.55
N ASP A 5 -8.49 -16.77 8.36
CA ASP A 5 -9.44 -16.03 9.20
C ASP A 5 -8.66 -15.05 10.09
N LEU A 6 -8.37 -13.88 9.53
CA LEU A 6 -7.81 -12.76 10.24
C LEU A 6 -8.89 -12.32 11.21
N ASP A 7 -8.70 -12.62 12.49
CA ASP A 7 -9.61 -12.15 13.52
C ASP A 7 -9.48 -10.64 13.70
N ILE A 8 -10.26 -9.91 12.90
CA ILE A 8 -10.30 -8.45 12.90
C ILE A 8 -10.81 -7.87 14.24
N THR A 9 -11.40 -8.69 15.11
CA THR A 9 -11.93 -8.24 16.40
C THR A 9 -10.83 -7.96 17.43
N THR A 10 -9.62 -8.52 17.21
CA THR A 10 -8.46 -8.30 18.08
C THR A 10 -7.84 -6.90 17.94
N TYR A 11 -8.15 -6.17 16.86
CA TYR A 11 -7.57 -4.86 16.59
C TYR A 11 -8.40 -3.73 17.20
N GLY A 12 -8.03 -3.35 18.43
CA GLY A 12 -8.48 -2.09 19.04
C GLY A 12 -7.81 -0.84 18.44
N THR A 13 -8.29 0.34 18.85
CA THR A 13 -7.83 1.65 18.36
C THR A 13 -6.31 1.82 18.38
N THR A 14 -5.62 1.39 19.45
CA THR A 14 -4.16 1.50 19.56
C THR A 14 -3.42 0.75 18.45
N HIS A 15 -3.91 -0.43 18.05
CA HIS A 15 -3.31 -1.18 16.94
C HIS A 15 -3.51 -0.45 15.61
N ILE A 16 -4.73 0.07 15.39
CA ILE A 16 -5.08 0.82 14.17
C ILE A 16 -4.19 2.06 14.04
N GLU A 17 -4.02 2.82 15.12
CA GLU A 17 -3.15 4.00 15.12
C GLU A 17 -1.69 3.64 14.87
N SER A 18 -1.21 2.54 15.44
CA SER A 18 0.17 2.06 15.19
C SER A 18 0.37 1.66 13.73
N PHE A 19 -0.61 0.99 13.12
CA PHE A 19 -0.56 0.61 11.70
C PHE A 19 -0.59 1.85 10.80
N LEU A 20 -1.44 2.83 11.09
CA LEU A 20 -1.49 4.08 10.34
C LEU A 20 -0.21 4.89 10.48
N ALA A 21 0.38 4.96 11.67
CA ALA A 21 1.65 5.65 11.90
C ALA A 21 2.82 5.01 11.14
N ASN A 22 2.92 3.67 11.17
CA ASN A 22 3.96 2.97 10.43
C ASN A 22 3.78 3.10 8.91
N TYR A 23 2.54 3.06 8.44
CA TYR A 23 2.23 3.30 7.03
C TYR A 23 2.54 4.74 6.61
N GLU A 24 2.24 5.71 7.47
CA GLU A 24 2.57 7.12 7.23
C GLU A 24 4.06 7.35 7.11
N MET A 25 4.88 6.82 8.03
CA MET A 25 6.34 6.92 7.93
C MET A 25 6.82 6.34 6.60
N LEU A 26 6.35 5.14 6.23
CA LEU A 26 6.75 4.51 4.99
C LEU A 26 6.43 5.36 3.75
N VAL A 27 5.21 5.91 3.68
CA VAL A 27 4.77 6.64 2.49
C VAL A 27 5.39 8.04 2.42
N LYS A 28 5.52 8.73 3.56
CA LYS A 28 6.08 10.09 3.60
C LYS A 28 7.59 10.12 3.43
N ASP A 29 8.30 9.12 3.94
CA ASP A 29 9.76 9.06 3.85
C ASP A 29 10.24 8.39 2.54
N LEU A 30 9.31 7.86 1.73
CA LEU A 30 9.64 7.17 0.49
C LEU A 30 10.47 8.01 -0.49
N PRO A 31 10.19 9.31 -0.73
CA PRO A 31 11.01 10.15 -1.59
C PRO A 31 12.47 10.27 -1.11
N ASP A 32 12.66 10.50 0.19
CA ASP A 32 13.98 10.65 0.80
C ASP A 32 14.74 9.32 0.75
N LEU A 33 14.08 8.21 1.12
CA LEU A 33 14.64 6.88 1.00
C LEU A 33 15.02 6.55 -0.45
N ALA A 34 14.17 6.90 -1.41
CA ALA A 34 14.43 6.65 -2.83
C ALA A 34 15.62 7.46 -3.36
N ALA A 35 15.87 8.65 -2.83
CA ALA A 35 17.06 9.44 -3.14
C ALA A 35 18.33 8.79 -2.61
N GLU A 36 18.30 8.25 -1.39
CA GLU A 36 19.45 7.60 -0.76
C GLU A 36 19.66 6.14 -1.17
N TRP A 37 18.64 5.47 -1.71
CA TRP A 37 18.65 4.04 -2.05
C TRP A 37 19.90 3.56 -2.81
N PRO A 38 20.43 4.27 -3.82
CA PRO A 38 21.63 3.85 -4.54
C PRO A 38 22.90 3.83 -3.67
N ARG A 39 22.93 4.62 -2.58
CA ARG A 39 24.06 4.74 -1.66
C ARG A 39 24.02 3.74 -0.52
N LEU A 40 22.84 3.18 -0.23
CA LEU A 40 22.68 2.17 0.81
C LEU A 40 23.41 0.88 0.45
N ASN A 41 24.04 0.27 1.45
CA ASN A 41 24.60 -1.06 1.34
C ASN A 41 23.49 -2.14 1.43
N GLU A 42 23.86 -3.39 1.19
CA GLU A 42 22.91 -4.51 1.18
C GLU A 42 22.21 -4.71 2.53
N GLN A 43 22.93 -4.57 3.64
CA GLN A 43 22.37 -4.73 4.98
C GLN A 43 21.30 -3.66 5.28
N GLU A 44 21.55 -2.42 4.91
CA GLU A 44 20.61 -1.30 5.04
C GLU A 44 19.35 -1.54 4.18
N ARG A 45 19.53 -1.94 2.92
CA ARG A 45 18.41 -2.27 2.03
C ARG A 45 17.58 -3.44 2.57
N ASN A 46 18.23 -4.48 3.09
CA ASN A 46 17.55 -5.63 3.70
C ASN A 46 16.76 -5.23 4.95
N HIS A 47 17.29 -4.31 5.76
CA HIS A 47 16.55 -3.75 6.89
C HIS A 47 15.28 -3.01 6.42
N HIS A 48 15.39 -2.14 5.42
CA HIS A 48 14.23 -1.45 4.86
C HIS A 48 13.21 -2.41 4.24
N LEU A 49 13.65 -3.48 3.57
CA LEU A 49 12.76 -4.52 3.02
C LEU A 49 11.98 -5.25 4.13
N ALA A 50 12.65 -5.60 5.23
CA ALA A 50 12.00 -6.25 6.37
C ALA A 50 10.91 -5.36 7.00
N VAL A 51 11.21 -4.07 7.19
CA VAL A 51 10.25 -3.07 7.67
C VAL A 51 9.09 -2.93 6.68
N PHE A 52 9.38 -2.80 5.38
CA PHE A 52 8.36 -2.71 4.34
C PHE A 52 7.38 -3.89 4.37
N ILE A 53 7.87 -5.13 4.48
CA ILE A 53 6.99 -6.32 4.53
C ILE A 53 6.00 -6.24 5.70
N GLN A 54 6.46 -5.81 6.88
CA GLN A 54 5.61 -5.65 8.05
C GLN A 54 4.55 -4.56 7.84
N VAL A 55 4.96 -3.40 7.34
CA VAL A 55 4.04 -2.27 7.06
C VAL A 55 3.03 -2.64 5.97
N TRP A 56 3.47 -3.34 4.92
CA TRP A 56 2.61 -3.77 3.83
C TRP A 56 1.57 -4.81 4.27
N GLY A 57 1.96 -5.72 5.17
CA GLY A 57 1.03 -6.62 5.85
C GLY A 57 0.01 -5.87 6.70
N ALA A 58 0.44 -4.88 7.48
CA ALA A 58 -0.46 -4.02 8.26
C ALA A 58 -1.43 -3.22 7.36
N ARG A 59 -0.97 -2.78 6.18
CA ARG A 59 -1.84 -2.11 5.20
C ARG A 59 -2.95 -3.04 4.70
N TYR A 60 -2.68 -4.32 4.46
CA TYR A 60 -3.73 -5.29 4.14
C TYR A 60 -4.78 -5.37 5.27
N VAL A 61 -4.34 -5.42 6.53
CA VAL A 61 -5.23 -5.45 7.72
C VAL A 61 -6.10 -4.19 7.80
N LEU A 62 -5.52 -3.00 7.59
CA LEU A 62 -6.28 -1.74 7.53
C LEU A 62 -7.40 -1.77 6.48
N GLY A 63 -7.16 -2.40 5.33
CA GLY A 63 -8.19 -2.58 4.29
C GLY A 63 -9.35 -3.48 4.73
N LYS A 64 -9.05 -4.58 5.42
CA LYS A 64 -10.07 -5.46 6.00
C LYS A 64 -10.87 -4.74 7.09
N LEU A 65 -10.22 -3.96 7.95
CA LEU A 65 -10.86 -3.15 9.00
C LEU A 65 -11.78 -2.07 8.42
N PHE A 66 -11.36 -1.41 7.34
CA PHE A 66 -12.19 -0.47 6.59
C PHE A 66 -13.47 -1.15 6.05
N LYS A 67 -13.32 -2.30 5.38
CA LYS A 67 -14.49 -3.05 4.87
C LYS A 67 -15.44 -3.48 5.97
N ALA A 68 -14.91 -3.81 7.14
CA ALA A 68 -15.69 -4.16 8.33
C ALA A 68 -16.25 -2.95 9.10
N ARG A 69 -16.07 -1.72 8.59
CA ARG A 69 -16.51 -0.45 9.21
C ARG A 69 -15.98 -0.26 10.64
N LYS A 70 -14.74 -0.69 10.88
CA LYS A 70 -14.06 -0.59 12.18
C LYS A 70 -13.21 0.67 12.32
N LEU A 71 -12.96 1.38 11.22
CA LEU A 71 -12.21 2.64 11.24
C LEU A 71 -13.15 3.80 11.60
N THR A 72 -12.65 4.72 12.40
CA THR A 72 -13.29 6.03 12.61
C THR A 72 -13.16 6.90 11.36
N ALA A 73 -13.98 7.93 11.22
CA ALA A 73 -13.90 8.86 10.09
C ALA A 73 -12.50 9.51 9.95
N THR A 74 -11.85 9.84 11.07
CA THR A 74 -10.49 10.39 11.07
C THR A 74 -9.46 9.39 10.55
N GLN A 75 -9.58 8.12 10.95
CA GLN A 75 -8.71 7.04 10.48
C GLN A 75 -8.93 6.73 8.99
N GLU A 76 -10.18 6.74 8.53
CA GLU A 76 -10.50 6.59 7.11
C GLU A 76 -9.88 7.72 6.29
N LYS A 77 -10.03 8.97 6.74
CA LYS A 77 -9.45 10.13 6.05
C LYS A 77 -7.92 10.03 5.97
N ARG A 78 -7.25 9.69 7.07
CA ARG A 78 -5.79 9.49 7.10
C ARG A 78 -5.38 8.37 6.15
N LEU A 79 -6.10 7.25 6.14
CA LEU A 79 -5.82 6.14 5.22
C LEU A 79 -6.01 6.54 3.75
N GLU A 80 -7.05 7.33 3.43
CA GLU A 80 -7.26 7.89 2.09
C GLU A 80 -6.06 8.72 1.63
N GLU A 81 -5.63 9.66 2.46
CA GLU A 81 -4.50 10.56 2.17
C GLU A 81 -3.21 9.78 1.95
N LEU A 82 -2.94 8.78 2.79
CA LEU A 82 -1.76 7.92 2.67
C LEU A 82 -1.81 7.04 1.41
N ASP A 83 -2.96 6.45 1.09
CA ASP A 83 -3.12 5.65 -0.12
C ASP A 83 -2.97 6.50 -1.40
N ARG A 84 -3.45 7.74 -1.38
CA ARG A 84 -3.25 8.68 -2.48
C ARG A 84 -1.76 8.97 -2.67
N LEU A 85 -1.07 9.34 -1.59
CA LEU A 85 0.35 9.65 -1.64
C LEU A 85 1.20 8.44 -2.06
N LEU A 86 0.82 7.22 -1.67
CA LEU A 86 1.45 5.99 -2.14
C LEU A 86 1.32 5.82 -3.66
N LEU A 87 0.14 6.09 -4.23
CA LEU A 87 -0.11 5.97 -5.67
C LEU A 87 0.67 7.04 -6.45
N GLU A 88 0.67 8.28 -5.96
CA GLU A 88 1.46 9.37 -6.52
C GLU A 88 2.95 9.02 -6.57
N ASN A 89 3.47 8.34 -5.55
CA ASN A 89 4.86 7.90 -5.45
C ASN A 89 5.10 6.44 -5.88
N SER A 90 4.19 5.83 -6.64
CA SER A 90 4.25 4.40 -6.99
C SER A 90 5.52 3.99 -7.76
N SER A 91 6.09 4.88 -8.56
CA SER A 91 7.36 4.64 -9.27
C SER A 91 8.54 4.45 -8.31
N LEU A 92 8.52 5.11 -7.15
CA LEU A 92 9.54 5.00 -6.12
C LEU A 92 9.45 3.68 -5.36
N MET A 93 8.24 3.15 -5.17
CA MET A 93 8.03 1.82 -4.57
C MET A 93 8.69 0.72 -5.42
N ARG A 94 8.62 0.84 -6.75
CA ARG A 94 9.33 -0.07 -7.65
C ARG A 94 10.85 0.04 -7.46
N LYS A 95 11.37 1.26 -7.40
CA LYS A 95 12.80 1.55 -7.25
C LYS A 95 13.37 0.99 -5.94
N CYS A 96 12.67 1.17 -4.83
CA CYS A 96 13.14 0.74 -3.50
C CYS A 96 12.82 -0.73 -3.22
N TYR A 97 11.60 -1.18 -3.50
CA TYR A 97 11.10 -2.45 -2.99
C TYR A 97 10.76 -3.47 -4.07
N GLY A 98 10.94 -3.13 -5.36
CA GLY A 98 10.54 -3.99 -6.47
C GLY A 98 9.02 -4.19 -6.55
N LEU A 99 8.23 -3.34 -5.88
CA LEU A 99 6.78 -3.46 -5.85
C LEU A 99 6.19 -2.81 -7.11
N GLU A 100 5.62 -3.64 -7.98
CA GLU A 100 5.04 -3.18 -9.25
C GLU A 100 3.68 -2.50 -9.05
N LEU A 101 3.30 -1.63 -10.00
CA LEU A 101 2.04 -0.89 -9.94
C LEU A 101 0.82 -1.80 -9.75
N LYS A 102 0.79 -2.95 -10.46
CA LYS A 102 -0.27 -3.96 -10.33
C LYS A 102 -0.42 -4.53 -8.91
N ASP A 103 0.66 -4.50 -8.12
CA ASP A 103 0.66 -4.97 -6.73
C ASP A 103 0.23 -3.85 -5.78
N ILE A 104 0.62 -2.60 -6.05
CA ILE A 104 0.18 -1.42 -5.30
C ILE A 104 -1.33 -1.24 -5.43
N VAL A 105 -1.89 -1.31 -6.64
CA VAL A 105 -3.33 -1.10 -6.86
C VAL A 105 -4.22 -2.19 -6.24
N LYS A 106 -3.65 -3.29 -5.71
CA LYS A 106 -4.41 -4.27 -4.91
C LYS A 106 -5.00 -3.67 -3.64
N ILE A 107 -4.55 -2.49 -3.18
CA ILE A 107 -5.19 -1.77 -2.06
C ILE A 107 -6.70 -1.53 -2.29
N PHE A 108 -7.13 -1.38 -3.55
CA PHE A 108 -8.56 -1.27 -3.90
C PHE A 108 -9.33 -2.57 -3.66
N ILE A 109 -8.66 -3.71 -3.88
CA ILE A 109 -9.22 -5.04 -3.59
C ILE A 109 -9.21 -5.29 -2.08
N TRP A 110 -8.15 -4.92 -1.37
CA TRP A 110 -8.05 -5.12 0.08
C TRP A 110 -9.05 -4.27 0.85
N GLY A 111 -9.25 -3.03 0.40
CA GLY A 111 -10.10 -2.03 1.02
C GLY A 111 -9.33 -0.74 1.18
N THR A 112 -9.89 0.35 0.64
CA THR A 112 -9.37 1.71 0.78
C THR A 112 -10.54 2.70 0.77
N PRO A 113 -10.55 3.71 1.65
CA PRO A 113 -11.48 4.83 1.57
C PRO A 113 -11.38 5.60 0.26
N LEU A 114 -10.20 5.61 -0.38
CA LEU A 114 -9.92 6.26 -1.66
C LEU A 114 -10.83 5.78 -2.80
N SER A 115 -11.36 4.56 -2.71
CA SER A 115 -12.36 4.02 -3.65
C SER A 115 -13.68 4.80 -3.67
N LYS A 116 -13.96 5.59 -2.63
CA LYS A 116 -15.13 6.47 -2.51
C LYS A 116 -14.83 7.91 -2.92
N SER A 117 -13.55 8.24 -3.13
CA SER A 117 -13.12 9.60 -3.45
C SER A 117 -13.56 9.98 -4.87
N LYS A 118 -13.89 11.25 -5.07
CA LYS A 118 -14.19 11.82 -6.39
C LYS A 118 -13.02 12.63 -6.97
N GLU A 119 -11.95 12.78 -6.19
CA GLU A 119 -10.79 13.56 -6.58
C GLU A 119 -9.84 12.74 -7.46
N GLU A 120 -9.34 13.35 -8.53
CA GLU A 120 -8.34 12.75 -9.40
C GLU A 120 -7.04 12.43 -8.66
N ILE A 121 -6.36 11.37 -9.08
CA ILE A 121 -5.02 10.99 -8.60
C ILE A 121 -4.06 11.19 -9.77
N ARG A 122 -3.00 11.97 -9.55
CA ARG A 122 -1.97 12.21 -10.57
C ARG A 122 -0.81 11.27 -10.33
N MET A 123 -0.58 10.36 -11.28
CA MET A 123 0.47 9.35 -11.15
C MET A 123 1.47 9.47 -12.29
N GLU A 124 2.75 9.43 -11.95
CA GLU A 124 3.81 9.30 -12.94
C GLU A 124 4.04 7.81 -13.23
N ILE A 125 3.52 7.34 -14.35
CA ILE A 125 3.53 5.93 -14.74
C ILE A 125 4.19 5.73 -16.09
N THR A 126 5.01 4.69 -16.19
CA THR A 126 5.61 4.29 -17.47
C THR A 126 4.61 3.48 -18.30
N PRO A 127 4.69 3.53 -19.65
CA PRO A 127 3.87 2.67 -20.51
C PRO A 127 4.02 1.16 -20.22
N ALA A 128 5.20 0.73 -19.77
CA ALA A 128 5.44 -0.66 -19.37
C ALA A 128 4.60 -1.05 -18.13
N SER A 129 4.58 -0.20 -17.10
CA SER A 129 3.75 -0.44 -15.91
C SER A 129 2.26 -0.49 -16.23
N LEU A 130 1.78 0.35 -17.17
CA LEU A 130 0.41 0.29 -17.67
C LEU A 130 0.10 -1.03 -18.40
N THR A 131 1.05 -1.52 -19.20
CA THR A 131 0.93 -2.81 -19.90
C THR A 131 0.80 -3.96 -18.90
N GLU A 132 1.61 -3.95 -17.84
CA GLU A 132 1.54 -4.96 -16.79
C GLU A 132 0.19 -4.97 -16.06
N VAL A 133 -0.37 -3.79 -15.77
CA VAL A 133 -1.72 -3.67 -15.18
C VAL A 133 -2.78 -4.23 -16.14
N ALA A 134 -2.71 -3.88 -17.43
CA ALA A 134 -3.65 -4.38 -18.43
C ALA A 134 -3.60 -5.92 -18.55
N MET A 135 -2.41 -6.51 -18.56
CA MET A 135 -2.24 -7.96 -18.58
C MET A 135 -2.79 -8.65 -17.32
N ALA A 136 -2.56 -8.05 -16.15
CA ALA A 136 -3.08 -8.58 -14.88
C ALA A 136 -4.62 -8.66 -14.89
N LEU A 137 -5.30 -7.70 -15.52
CA LEU A 137 -6.77 -7.72 -15.66
C LEU A 137 -7.27 -8.86 -16.55
N VAL A 138 -6.52 -9.22 -17.61
CA VAL A 138 -6.89 -10.31 -18.52
C VAL A 138 -6.67 -11.67 -17.85
N ALA A 139 -5.55 -11.85 -17.14
CA ALA A 139 -5.22 -13.12 -16.49
C ALA A 139 -6.26 -13.57 -15.45
N VAL A 140 -6.90 -12.62 -14.77
CA VAL A 140 -8.01 -12.89 -13.83
C VAL A 140 -9.24 -13.46 -14.54
N ARG A 141 -9.49 -13.11 -15.81
CA ARG A 141 -10.65 -13.61 -16.58
C ARG A 141 -10.46 -15.01 -17.15
N SER A 142 -9.23 -15.45 -17.37
CA SER A 142 -8.93 -16.78 -17.93
C SER A 142 -8.87 -17.90 -16.89
N SER A 143 -9.03 -17.56 -15.61
CA SER A 143 -8.92 -18.49 -14.47
C SER A 143 -10.27 -18.73 -13.77
N GLY A 144 -11.37 -18.27 -14.37
CA GLY A 144 -12.74 -18.39 -13.85
C GLY A 144 -13.64 -19.21 -14.75
#